data_AF-A0A1Y0ID20-F1
#
_entry.id   AF-A0A1Y0ID20-F1
#
_cell.length_a   1.000
_cell.length_b   1.000
_cell.length_c   1.000
_cell.angle_alpha   90.00
_cell.angle_beta   90.00
_cell.angle_gamma   90.00
#
_symmetry.space_group_name_H-M   'P 1'
#
loop_
_entity.id
_entity.type
_entity.pdbx_description
1 polymer ?
#
loop_
_entity_poly.entity_id
_entity_poly.type
_entity_poly.pdbx_seq_one_letter_code
_entity_poly.pdbx_strand_id
1 'polypeptide(L)'
;MAEFLSIGAAAFLLGVAVSTLRRWEKDSRFFSDFRTPGGHRRYALDKLLAFCGQSTADKQRRTICYARVSSHDQKKDLQTQIARLHGSRSRKNQRAVA
;
A
#
# COMPACT_ATOMS: atom_id res chain seq x y z
N MET A 1 -1.60 23.02 9.48
CA MET A 1 -1.77 22.37 10.80
C MET A 1 -1.73 20.87 10.57
N ALA A 2 -0.90 20.11 11.29
CA ALA A 2 -0.78 18.67 11.04
C ALA A 2 -2.03 17.95 11.56
N GLU A 3 -2.72 17.19 10.69
CA GLU A 3 -3.90 16.41 11.06
C GLU A 3 -3.45 15.07 11.69
N PHE A 4 -3.94 14.79 12.90
CA PHE A 4 -3.57 13.58 13.65
C PHE A 4 -4.76 12.65 13.86
N LEU A 5 -4.66 11.46 13.30
CA LEU A 5 -5.67 10.42 13.36
C LEU A 5 -5.47 9.48 14.56
N SER A 6 -6.60 8.97 15.07
CA SER A 6 -6.60 7.86 16.03
C SER A 6 -6.18 6.57 15.34
N ILE A 7 -5.82 5.55 16.12
CA ILE A 7 -5.45 4.23 15.56
C ILE A 7 -6.58 3.59 14.72
N GLY A 8 -7.85 3.84 15.06
CA GLY A 8 -8.99 3.33 14.31
C GLY A 8 -9.12 4.01 12.95
N ALA A 9 -9.04 5.34 12.92
CA ALA A 9 -9.08 6.11 11.69
C ALA A 9 -7.87 5.80 10.78
N ALA A 10 -6.67 5.66 11.36
CA ALA A 10 -5.48 5.23 10.64
C ALA A 10 -5.64 3.81 10.05
N ALA A 11 -6.17 2.86 10.83
CA ALA A 11 -6.41 1.49 10.38
C ALA A 11 -7.40 1.45 9.20
N PHE A 12 -8.48 2.23 9.29
CA PHE A 12 -9.46 2.37 8.24
C PHE A 12 -8.85 2.94 6.96
N LEU A 13 -8.06 4.01 7.07
CA LEU A 13 -7.39 4.64 5.93
C LEU A 13 -6.39 3.70 5.23
N LEU A 14 -5.64 2.90 6.00
CA LEU A 14 -4.69 1.94 5.46
C LEU A 14 -5.33 0.62 4.99
N GLY A 15 -6.63 0.40 5.25
CA GLY A 15 -7.32 -0.85 4.93
C GLY A 15 -6.82 -2.06 5.72
N VAL A 16 -6.35 -1.87 6.96
CA VAL A 16 -5.84 -2.93 7.83
C VAL A 16 -6.57 -2.97 9.16
N ALA A 17 -6.47 -4.08 9.89
CA ALA A 17 -7.00 -4.15 11.25
C ALA A 17 -6.15 -3.33 12.24
N VAL A 18 -6.77 -2.79 13.31
CA VAL A 18 -6.09 -2.06 14.39
C VAL A 18 -4.95 -2.88 15.03
N SER A 19 -5.12 -4.20 15.16
CA SER A 19 -4.09 -5.11 15.65
C SER A 19 -2.83 -5.11 14.76
N THR A 20 -3.00 -4.91 13.45
CA THR A 20 -1.89 -4.83 12.49
C THR A 20 -1.03 -3.60 12.76
N LEU A 21 -1.63 -2.44 13.03
CA LEU A 21 -0.89 -1.23 13.39
C LEU A 21 -0.12 -1.39 14.71
N ARG A 22 -0.72 -2.04 15.72
CA ARG A 22 -0.02 -2.36 16.98
C ARG A 22 1.16 -3.29 16.75
N ARG A 23 1.00 -4.30 15.89
CA ARG A 23 2.07 -5.22 15.51
C ARG A 23 3.18 -4.50 14.73
N TRP A 24 2.84 -3.61 13.80
CA TRP A 24 3.84 -2.85 13.04
C TRP A 24 4.70 -1.95 13.91
N GLU A 25 4.13 -1.36 14.97
CA GLU A 25 4.92 -0.60 15.94
C GLU A 25 5.87 -1.51 16.73
N LYS A 26 5.43 -2.72 17.12
CA LYS A 26 6.28 -3.73 17.78
C LYS A 26 7.41 -4.23 16.88
N ASP A 27 7.10 -4.47 15.60
CA ASP A 27 8.03 -4.97 14.60
C ASP A 27 8.93 -3.85 14.01
N SER A 28 8.86 -2.64 14.54
CA SER A 28 9.60 -1.46 14.05
C SER A 28 9.37 -1.13 12.57
N ARG A 29 8.20 -1.50 12.03
CA ARG A 29 7.82 -1.27 10.62
C ARG A 29 7.14 0.08 10.41
N PHE A 30 6.37 0.54 11.41
CA PHE A 30 5.64 1.80 11.34
C PHE A 30 5.32 2.30 12.74
N PHE A 31 5.69 3.55 13.05
CA PHE A 31 5.53 4.13 14.38
C PHE A 31 4.44 5.19 14.42
N SER A 32 3.73 5.24 15.55
CA SER A 32 2.91 6.41 15.91
C SER A 32 3.79 7.64 16.10
N ASP A 33 3.28 8.83 15.79
CA ASP A 33 4.06 10.06 15.91
C ASP A 33 4.14 10.53 17.36
N PHE A 34 3.06 10.33 18.12
CA PHE A 34 3.06 10.50 19.56
C PHE A 34 1.96 9.69 20.23
N ARG A 35 2.02 9.63 21.56
CA ARG A 35 0.95 9.12 22.40
C ARG A 35 0.39 10.24 23.26
N THR A 36 -0.93 10.25 23.45
CA THR A 36 -1.56 11.14 24.42
C THR A 36 -1.17 10.72 25.84
N PRO A 37 -1.36 11.57 26.86
CA PRO A 37 -1.15 11.19 28.26
C PRO A 37 -1.92 9.94 28.69
N GLY A 38 -3.11 9.71 28.11
CA GLY A 38 -3.89 8.47 28.30
C GLY A 38 -3.40 7.26 27.50
N GLY A 39 -2.23 7.34 26.84
CA GLY A 39 -1.62 6.24 26.10
C GLY A 39 -2.18 5.97 24.70
N HIS A 40 -3.06 6.84 24.18
CA HIS A 40 -3.63 6.66 22.84
C HIS A 40 -2.64 7.08 21.75
N ARG A 41 -2.45 6.22 20.76
CA ARG A 41 -1.58 6.47 19.60
C ARG A 41 -2.21 7.47 18.64
N ARG A 42 -1.39 8.40 18.15
CA ARG A 42 -1.74 9.39 17.13
C ARG A 42 -0.81 9.28 15.93
N TYR A 43 -1.39 9.35 14.74
CA TYR A 43 -0.69 9.22 13.46
C TYR A 43 -0.94 10.45 12.60
N ALA A 44 0.12 11.06 12.08
CA ALA A 44 0.02 12.15 11.12
C ALA A 44 -0.58 11.64 9.81
N LEU A 45 -1.59 12.34 9.29
CA LEU A 45 -2.24 11.99 8.03
C LEU A 45 -1.23 11.89 6.89
N ASP A 46 -0.34 12.88 6.77
CA ASP A 46 0.66 12.98 5.71
C ASP A 46 1.58 11.74 5.68
N LYS A 47 1.96 11.24 6.86
CA LYS A 47 2.77 10.04 7.03
C LYS A 47 2.03 8.78 6.59
N LEU A 48 0.73 8.68 6.89
CA LEU A 48 -0.11 7.57 6.45
C LEU A 48 -0.28 7.57 4.93
N LEU A 49 -0.53 8.74 4.33
CA LEU A 49 -0.65 8.90 2.88
C LEU A 49 0.66 8.58 2.16
N ALA A 50 1.79 9.04 2.72
CA ALA A 50 3.11 8.70 2.23
C ALA A 50 3.38 7.20 2.30
N PHE A 51 2.98 6.54 3.39
CA PHE A 51 3.13 5.10 3.56
C PHE A 51 2.29 4.28 2.56
N CYS A 52 1.07 4.73 2.22
CA CYS A 52 0.27 4.15 1.14
C CYS A 52 0.86 4.37 -0.25
N GLY A 53 1.94 5.16 -0.36
CA GLY A 53 2.49 5.58 -1.64
C GLY A 53 1.49 6.44 -2.43
N GLN A 54 0.58 7.14 -1.74
CA GLN A 54 -0.24 8.21 -2.32
C GLN A 54 0.48 9.57 -2.25
N SER A 55 1.71 9.62 -1.73
CA SER A 55 2.54 10.82 -1.84
C SER A 55 2.83 11.10 -3.30
N THR A 56 2.48 12.32 -3.72
CA THR A 56 2.67 12.86 -5.08
C THR A 56 4.14 13.03 -5.46
N ALA A 57 5.07 12.86 -4.50
CA ALA A 57 6.49 13.10 -4.69
C ALA A 57 7.25 11.93 -5.34
N ASP A 58 6.74 10.70 -5.27
CA ASP A 58 7.49 9.53 -5.74
C ASP A 58 7.20 9.20 -7.22
N LYS A 59 7.89 9.92 -8.11
CA LYS A 59 7.80 9.74 -9.58
C LYS A 59 8.46 8.44 -10.08
N GLN A 60 9.15 7.65 -9.24
CA GLN A 60 9.90 6.47 -9.68
C GLN A 60 9.28 5.13 -9.24
N ARG A 61 7.95 5.00 -9.33
CA ARG A 61 7.27 3.74 -8.98
C ARG A 61 7.54 2.67 -10.03
N ARG A 62 8.07 1.52 -9.61
CA ARG A 62 8.15 0.32 -10.46
C ARG A 62 6.79 -0.37 -10.52
N THR A 63 6.23 -0.54 -11.72
CA THR A 63 5.05 -1.37 -11.90
C THR A 63 5.43 -2.85 -11.82
N ILE A 64 4.91 -3.56 -10.83
CA ILE A 64 5.09 -5.01 -10.68
C ILE A 64 3.84 -5.72 -11.23
N CYS A 65 4.04 -6.64 -12.17
CA CYS A 65 2.99 -7.52 -12.68
C CYS A 65 3.10 -8.88 -11.96
N TYR A 66 1.98 -9.40 -11.44
CA TYR A 66 1.92 -10.68 -10.76
C TYR A 66 0.85 -11.57 -11.40
N ALA A 67 1.23 -12.81 -11.76
CA ALA A 67 0.34 -13.82 -12.31
C ALA A 67 0.52 -15.13 -11.53
N ARG A 68 -0.57 -15.87 -11.33
CA ARG A 68 -0.55 -17.17 -10.64
C ARG A 68 -1.62 -18.11 -11.18
N VAL A 69 -1.40 -19.41 -11.03
CA VAL A 69 -2.37 -20.47 -11.34
C VAL A 69 -2.56 -21.36 -10.12
N SER A 70 -3.74 -21.99 -10.00
CA SER A 70 -4.10 -22.81 -8.84
C SER A 70 -3.61 -24.25 -8.93
N SER A 71 -3.48 -24.80 -10.14
CA SER A 71 -2.94 -26.14 -10.40
C SER A 71 -1.73 -26.06 -11.33
N HIS A 72 -0.84 -27.05 -11.24
CA HIS A 72 0.27 -27.22 -12.16
C HIS A 72 -0.21 -27.44 -13.60
N ASP A 73 -1.36 -28.10 -13.79
CA ASP A 73 -1.90 -28.41 -15.13
C ASP A 73 -2.28 -27.12 -15.91
N GLN A 74 -2.55 -26.03 -15.20
CA GLN A 74 -2.89 -24.72 -15.75
C GLN A 74 -1.66 -23.88 -16.12
N LYS A 75 -0.45 -24.45 -16.12
CA LYS A 75 0.80 -23.71 -16.39
C LYS A 75 0.80 -23.01 -17.76
N LYS A 76 0.07 -23.54 -18.75
CA LYS A 76 -0.12 -22.88 -20.05
C LYS A 76 -0.90 -21.56 -19.92
N ASP A 77 -1.89 -21.50 -19.03
CA ASP A 77 -2.67 -20.28 -18.79
C ASP A 77 -1.84 -19.18 -18.11
N LEU A 78 -0.83 -19.57 -17.33
CA LEU A 78 0.09 -18.63 -16.69
C LEU A 78 0.83 -17.78 -17.75
N GLN A 79 1.28 -18.40 -18.85
CA GLN A 79 1.94 -17.69 -19.95
C GLN A 79 1.00 -16.67 -20.60
N THR A 80 -0.27 -17.06 -20.82
CA THR A 80 -1.30 -16.16 -21.35
C THR A 80 -1.59 -15.00 -20.40
N GLN A 81 -1.65 -15.24 -19.08
CA GLN A 81 -1.83 -14.19 -18.09
C GLN A 81 -0.65 -13.20 -18.08
N ILE A 82 0.58 -13.72 -18.13
CA ILE A 82 1.81 -12.90 -18.21
C ILE A 82 1.77 -11.99 -19.45
N ALA A 83 1.50 -12.55 -20.62
CA ALA A 83 1.43 -11.78 -21.87
C ALA A 83 0.39 -10.66 -21.82
N ARG A 84 -0.79 -10.93 -21.25
CA ARG A 84 -1.85 -9.92 -21.05
C ARG A 84 -1.42 -8.80 -20.11
N LEU A 85 -0.75 -9.14 -19.00
CA LEU A 85 -0.26 -8.16 -18.04
C LEU A 85 0.79 -7.23 -18.67
N HIS A 86 1.76 -7.78 -19.42
CA HIS A 86 2.74 -6.99 -20.17
C HIS A 86 2.07 -6.03 -21.17
N GLY A 87 1.10 -6.52 -21.97
CA GLY A 87 0.37 -5.68 -22.93
C GLY A 87 -0.49 -4.60 -22.28
N SER A 88 -1.00 -4.83 -21.06
CA SER A 88 -1.77 -3.83 -20.31
C SER A 88 -0.91 -2.70 -19.73
N ARG A 89 0.33 -3.02 -19.33
CA ARG A 89 1.30 -2.03 -18.84
C ARG A 89 1.64 -1.01 -19.93
N SER A 90 1.89 -1.46 -21.16
CA SER A 90 2.19 -0.56 -22.28
C SER A 90 1.09 0.47 -22.52
N ARG A 91 -0.18 0.06 -22.39
CA ARG A 91 -1.35 0.93 -22.57
C ARG A 91 -1.55 1.93 -21.43
N LYS A 92 -1.33 1.52 -20.18
CA LYS A 92 -1.40 2.44 -19.02
C LYS A 92 -0.29 3.49 -19.05
N ASN A 93 0.91 3.12 -19.52
CA ASN A 93 2.02 4.07 -19.62
C ASN A 93 1.78 5.11 -20.73
N GLN A 94 1.13 4.74 -21.84
CA GLN A 94 0.77 5.71 -22.91
C GLN A 94 -0.31 6.71 -22.48
N ARG A 95 -1.25 6.32 -21.60
CA ARG A 95 -2.30 7.22 -21.07
C ARG A 95 -1.82 8.20 -20.00
N ALA A 96 -0.68 7.94 -19.36
CA ALA A 96 -0.13 8.81 -18.32
C ALA A 96 0.76 9.95 -18.87
N VAL A 97 0.98 9.98 -20.20
CA VAL A 97 1.85 10.96 -20.90
C VAL A 97 1.02 11.95 -21.74
N ALA A 98 -0.32 11.86 -21.69
CA ALA A 98 -1.24 12.80 -22.34
C ALA A 98 -1.82 13.80 -21.34
#